data_AF-A0AAU8JKT6-F1
#
_entry.id   AF-A0AAU8JKT6-F1
#
_cell.length_a   1.000
_cell.length_b   1.000
_cell.length_c   1.000
_cell.angle_alpha   90.00
_cell.angle_beta   90.00
_cell.angle_gamma   90.00
#
_symmetry.space_group_name_H-M   'P 1'
#
loop_
_entity.id
_entity.type
_entity.pdbx_description
1 polymer ?
#
loop_
_entity_poly.entity_id
_entity_poly.type
_entity_poly.pdbx_seq_one_letter_code
_entity_poly.pdbx_strand_id
1 'polypeptide(L)'
;MIQKLSAIYENGLLRPLHNLNLPEKSEVNLVIESNPPLTPPSKRGAIGSEHPLLQFAGILSDGEAEDIENIINQELRTVNNDEW
;
A
#
# COMPACT_ATOMS: atom_id res chain seq x y z
N MET A 1 -29.96 22.31 7.00
CA MET A 1 -29.84 20.84 6.84
C MET A 1 -28.55 20.59 6.07
N ILE A 2 -27.61 19.81 6.61
CA ILE A 2 -26.32 19.57 5.95
C ILE A 2 -26.48 18.35 5.03
N GLN A 3 -26.30 18.52 3.73
CA GLN A 3 -26.24 17.41 2.77
C GLN A 3 -24.78 17.01 2.56
N LYS A 4 -24.46 15.74 2.81
CA LYS A 4 -23.18 15.13 2.45
C LYS A 4 -23.28 14.59 1.03
N LEU A 5 -22.30 14.88 0.20
CA LEU A 5 -22.27 14.47 -1.21
C LEU A 5 -20.92 13.86 -1.53
N SER A 6 -20.95 12.85 -2.40
CA SER A 6 -19.76 12.19 -2.91
C SER A 6 -19.42 12.71 -4.30
N ALA A 7 -18.13 12.94 -4.54
CA ALA A 7 -17.60 13.43 -5.81
C ALA A 7 -16.34 12.65 -6.20
N ILE A 8 -16.08 12.56 -7.50
CA ILE A 8 -14.85 12.02 -8.06
C ILE A 8 -13.88 13.18 -8.32
N TYR A 9 -12.65 13.05 -7.86
CA TYR A 9 -11.57 13.99 -8.19
C TYR A 9 -10.87 13.55 -9.47
N GLU A 10 -10.95 14.38 -10.52
CA GLU A 10 -10.30 14.14 -11.81
C GLU A 10 -9.65 15.43 -12.33
N ASN A 11 -8.34 15.41 -12.59
CA ASN A 11 -7.60 16.51 -13.22
C ASN A 11 -7.79 17.88 -12.52
N GLY A 12 -7.85 17.91 -11.19
CA GLY A 12 -8.05 19.15 -10.44
C GLY A 12 -9.50 19.62 -10.30
N LEU A 13 -10.46 18.87 -10.85
CA LEU A 13 -11.89 19.15 -10.77
C LEU A 13 -12.61 18.11 -9.90
N LEU A 14 -13.47 18.58 -9.00
CA LEU A 14 -14.37 17.71 -8.22
C LEU A 14 -15.70 17.57 -8.96
N ARG A 15 -15.92 16.39 -9.52
CA ARG A 15 -17.14 16.05 -10.26
C ARG A 15 -18.13 15.36 -9.32
N PRO A 16 -19.24 16.01 -8.92
CA PRO A 16 -20.21 15.39 -8.03
C PRO A 16 -20.88 14.19 -8.73
N LEU A 17 -21.10 13.10 -7.99
CA LEU A 17 -21.78 11.91 -8.54
C LEU A 17 -23.27 12.15 -8.80
N HIS A 18 -23.86 13.13 -8.09
CA HIS A 18 -25.26 13.51 -8.21
C HIS A 18 -25.36 15.00 -8.51
N ASN A 19 -26.36 15.39 -9.30
CA ASN A 19 -26.56 16.80 -9.65
C ASN A 19 -26.83 17.64 -8.41
N LEU A 20 -26.05 18.71 -8.28
CA LEU A 20 -26.14 19.67 -7.20
C LEU A 20 -26.98 20.87 -7.64
N ASN A 21 -28.01 21.20 -6.87
CA ASN A 21 -28.77 22.43 -7.05
C ASN A 21 -28.15 23.54 -6.17
N LEU A 22 -26.88 23.86 -6.43
CA LEU A 22 -26.15 24.93 -5.75
C LEU A 22 -25.85 26.05 -6.75
N PRO A 23 -25.96 27.33 -6.34
CA PRO A 23 -25.57 28.44 -7.19
C PRO A 23 -24.06 28.42 -7.46
N GLU A 24 -23.65 29.04 -8.57
CA GLU A 24 -22.23 29.22 -8.87
C GLU A 24 -21.51 29.96 -7.73
N LYS A 25 -20.24 29.62 -7.49
CA LYS A 25 -19.39 30.18 -6.41
C LYS A 25 -19.88 29.90 -4.98
N SER A 26 -20.68 28.84 -4.79
CA SER A 26 -21.02 28.35 -3.44
C SER A 26 -19.77 27.84 -2.72
N GLU A 27 -19.58 28.25 -1.48
CA GLU A 27 -18.56 27.68 -0.59
C GLU A 27 -19.01 26.31 -0.09
N VAL A 28 -18.12 25.33 -0.15
CA VAL A 28 -18.37 23.96 0.31
C VAL A 28 -17.24 23.47 1.20
N ASN A 29 -17.58 22.68 2.21
CA ASN A 29 -16.60 22.02 3.06
C ASN A 29 -16.22 20.68 2.45
N LEU A 30 -14.92 20.50 2.19
CA LEU A 30 -14.37 19.27 1.62
C LEU A 30 -13.90 18.36 2.75
N VAL A 31 -14.43 17.13 2.76
CA VAL A 31 -14.00 16.08 3.67
C VAL A 31 -13.44 14.94 2.83
N ILE A 32 -12.14 14.69 2.97
CA ILE A 32 -11.45 13.59 2.29
C ILE A 32 -11.28 12.48 3.32
N GLU A 33 -12.10 11.44 3.19
CA GLU A 33 -11.97 10.23 3.99
C GLU A 33 -11.01 9.28 3.25
N SER A 34 -9.73 9.33 3.60
CA SER A 34 -8.82 8.24 3.23
C SER A 34 -9.07 7.10 4.21
N ASN A 35 -9.53 5.94 3.73
CA ASN A 35 -9.33 4.70 4.46
C ASN A 35 -7.88 4.29 4.18
N PRO A 36 -6.90 4.58 5.06
CA PRO A 36 -5.57 4.06 4.85
C PRO A 36 -5.66 2.52 4.83
N PRO A 37 -4.97 1.82 3.91
CA PRO A 37 -4.76 0.39 4.10
C PRO A 37 -4.15 0.20 5.51
N LEU A 38 -4.71 -0.75 6.25
CA LEU A 38 -4.39 -1.05 7.65
C LEU A 38 -2.95 -1.60 7.79
N THR A 39 -1.91 -0.81 7.52
CA THR A 39 -0.54 -1.15 7.92
C THR A 39 0.28 0.10 8.28
N PRO A 40 1.09 0.05 9.36
CA PRO A 40 1.83 1.21 9.84
C PRO A 40 2.96 1.61 8.88
N PRO A 41 3.37 2.89 8.88
CA PRO A 41 4.30 3.44 7.90
C PRO A 41 5.73 2.96 8.18
N SER A 42 6.16 1.92 7.49
CA SER A 42 7.59 1.59 7.41
C SER A 42 8.22 2.34 6.25
N LYS A 43 8.82 3.50 6.59
CA LYS A 43 9.90 4.20 5.88
C LYS A 43 9.75 4.46 4.36
N ARG A 44 9.59 5.76 4.05
CA ARG A 44 9.85 6.46 2.77
C ARG A 44 9.31 5.81 1.48
N GLY A 45 8.14 6.28 1.05
CA GLY A 45 7.94 6.59 -0.37
C GLY A 45 6.93 5.76 -1.18
N ALA A 46 6.00 5.02 -0.57
CA ALA A 46 4.98 4.32 -1.34
C ALA A 46 3.56 4.65 -0.85
N ILE A 47 2.81 5.34 -1.72
CA ILE A 47 1.36 5.49 -1.63
C ILE A 47 0.75 4.20 -2.22
N GLY A 48 0.10 3.40 -1.38
CA GLY A 48 -1.12 2.69 -1.79
C GLY A 48 -1.02 1.26 -2.33
N SER A 49 0.13 0.62 -2.43
CA SER A 49 0.18 -0.83 -2.66
C SER A 49 1.35 -1.47 -1.91
N GLU A 50 1.04 -2.37 -0.99
CA GLU A 50 2.03 -3.31 -0.47
C GLU A 50 2.63 -4.05 -1.68
N HIS A 51 3.96 -4.15 -1.72
CA HIS A 51 4.64 -4.88 -2.79
C HIS A 51 4.05 -6.30 -2.88
N PRO A 52 3.79 -6.89 -4.06
CA PRO A 52 3.19 -8.23 -4.17
C PRO A 52 3.95 -9.33 -3.43
N LEU A 53 5.22 -9.09 -3.10
CA LEU A 53 6.07 -10.00 -2.31
C LEU A 53 5.99 -9.78 -0.80
N LEU A 54 5.34 -8.71 -0.34
CA LEU A 54 5.19 -8.39 1.08
C LEU A 54 4.33 -9.45 1.80
N GLN A 55 3.41 -10.10 1.09
CA GLN A 55 2.65 -11.25 1.62
C GLN A 55 3.52 -12.46 1.95
N PHE A 56 4.73 -12.53 1.39
CA PHE A 56 5.73 -13.55 1.67
C PHE A 56 6.84 -13.03 2.59
N ALA A 57 6.82 -11.74 2.94
CA ALA A 57 7.78 -11.13 3.85
C ALA A 57 7.34 -11.41 5.29
N GLY A 58 7.85 -12.50 5.84
CA GLY A 58 7.77 -12.85 7.26
C GLY A 58 9.17 -12.98 7.84
N ILE A 59 9.28 -12.87 9.16
CA ILE A 59 10.46 -13.32 9.89
C ILE A 59 10.28 -14.84 10.04
N LEU A 60 11.15 -15.63 9.42
CA LEU A 60 11.20 -17.08 9.66
C LEU A 60 11.43 -17.32 11.15
N SER A 61 10.74 -18.30 11.73
CA SER A 61 11.13 -18.77 13.06
C SER A 61 12.53 -19.39 13.01
N ASP A 62 13.25 -19.41 14.13
CA ASP A 62 14.61 -19.95 14.19
C ASP A 62 14.68 -21.40 13.66
N GLY A 63 13.65 -22.21 13.93
CA GLY A 63 13.57 -23.59 13.42
C GLY A 63 13.34 -23.67 11.90
N GLU A 64 12.44 -22.84 11.34
CA GLU A 64 12.22 -22.80 9.89
C GLU A 64 13.45 -22.27 9.14
N ALA A 65 14.19 -21.34 9.76
CA ALA A 65 15.45 -20.84 9.22
C ALA A 65 16.52 -21.93 9.19
N GLU A 66 16.65 -22.72 10.26
CA GLU A 66 17.60 -23.83 10.35
C GLU A 66 17.29 -24.94 9.32
N ASP A 67 16.01 -25.27 9.13
CA ASP A 67 15.58 -26.25 8.13
C ASP A 67 15.94 -25.81 6.70
N ILE A 68 15.73 -24.52 6.38
CA ILE A 68 16.09 -23.96 5.07
C ILE A 68 17.61 -23.94 4.88
N GLU A 69 18.36 -23.57 5.91
CA GLU A 69 19.83 -23.57 5.88
C GLU A 69 20.38 -24.98 5.63
N ASN A 70 19.79 -25.99 6.26
CA ASN A 70 20.14 -27.39 6.04
C ASN A 70 19.88 -27.84 4.59
N ILE A 71 18.74 -27.47 4.01
CA ILE A 71 18.43 -27.78 2.60
C ILE A 71 19.43 -27.10 1.66
N ILE A 72 19.72 -25.81 1.88
CA ILE A 72 20.69 -25.06 1.07
C ILE A 72 22.06 -25.75 1.11
N ASN A 73 22.53 -26.14 2.29
CA ASN A 73 23.83 -26.79 2.46
C ASN A 73 23.89 -28.22 1.87
N GLN A 74 22.75 -28.91 1.78
CA GLN A 74 22.68 -30.25 1.19
C GLN A 74 22.57 -30.23 -0.34
N GLU A 75 21.77 -29.32 -0.89
CA GLU A 75 21.41 -29.33 -2.32
C GLU A 75 22.28 -28.38 -3.16
N LEU A 76 22.82 -27.33 -2.57
CA LEU A 76 23.56 -26.30 -3.28
C LEU A 76 25.05 -26.37 -2.93
N ARG A 77 25.89 -26.23 -3.95
CA ARG A 77 27.33 -26.04 -3.74
C ARG A 77 27.59 -24.62 -3.28
N THR A 78 28.39 -24.46 -2.24
CA THR A 78 28.89 -23.16 -1.81
C THR A 78 29.66 -22.52 -2.95
N VAL A 79 29.29 -21.29 -3.33
CA VAL A 79 30.01 -20.55 -4.36
C VAL A 79 31.33 -20.07 -3.74
N ASN A 80 32.45 -20.44 -4.37
CA ASN A 80 33.75 -19.89 -4.03
C ASN A 80 33.86 -18.47 -4.63
N ASN A 81 33.86 -17.44 -3.78
CA ASN A 81 33.94 -16.06 -4.22
C ASN A 81 35.32 -15.70 -4.82
N ASP A 82 36.35 -16.52 -4.61
CA ASP A 82 37.67 -16.32 -5.22
C ASP A 82 37.73 -16.83 -6.68
N GLU A 83 36.69 -17.56 -7.13
CA GLU A 83 36.58 -18.09 -8.50
C GLU A 83 35.68 -17.25 -9.43
N TRP A 84 35.18 -16.09 -8.97
CA TRP A 84 34.27 -15.20 -9.72
C TRP A 84 34.95 -13.93 -10.26
#